data_AF-A0A2L2YL88-F1
#
_entry.id   AF-A0A2L2YL88-F1
#
_cell.length_a   1.000
_cell.length_b   1.000
_cell.length_c   1.000
_cell.angle_alpha   90.00
_cell.angle_beta   90.00
_cell.angle_gamma   90.00
#
_symmetry.space_group_name_H-M   'P 1'
#
loop_
_entity.id
_entity.type
_entity.pdbx_description
1 polymer ?
#
loop_
_entity_poly.entity_id
_entity_poly.type
_entity_poly.pdbx_seq_one_letter_code
_entity_poly.pdbx_strand_id
1 'polypeptide(L)'
;VGDDLTVTNQKRIQMAVDKRSCYCLLLKVHQIVSVTEAIISHNLAKSNVWFTMLSHRIGDSEDAFIADLFVGLSTGQIITGAPCRAERLANYNQFLRIEELLGSAAKYAGMNFRHPI
;
A
#
# COMPACT_ATOMS: atom_id res chain seq x y z
N VAL A 1 3.66 -11.64 -4.07
CA VAL A 1 3.78 -10.40 -3.26
C VAL A 1 4.97 -10.60 -2.31
N GLY A 2 5.95 -9.69 -2.31
CA GLY A 2 7.10 -9.74 -1.40
C GLY A 2 6.79 -9.00 -0.11
N ASP A 3 6.77 -9.73 1.00
CA ASP A 3 6.67 -9.18 2.36
C ASP A 3 8.02 -9.31 3.06
N ASP A 4 8.28 -10.42 3.76
CA ASP A 4 9.57 -10.72 4.42
C ASP A 4 10.75 -10.77 3.44
N LEU A 5 10.47 -11.07 2.17
CA LEU A 5 11.47 -11.02 1.11
C LEU A 5 12.04 -9.60 0.97
N THR A 6 11.20 -8.58 0.99
CA THR A 6 11.58 -7.19 0.70
C THR A 6 11.65 -6.31 1.93
N VAL A 7 10.85 -6.58 2.98
CA VAL A 7 10.72 -5.81 4.23
C VAL A 7 10.70 -4.30 4.03
N THR A 8 10.04 -3.84 2.97
CA THR A 8 10.02 -2.42 2.54
C THR A 8 11.41 -1.78 2.46
N ASN A 9 12.45 -2.58 2.21
CA ASN A 9 13.84 -2.14 2.15
C ASN A 9 14.29 -2.04 0.68
N GLN A 10 14.72 -0.85 0.26
CA GLN A 10 15.10 -0.53 -1.13
C GLN A 10 16.16 -1.49 -1.70
N LYS A 11 17.18 -1.85 -0.91
CA LYS A 11 18.23 -2.78 -1.37
C LYS A 11 17.68 -4.18 -1.62
N ARG A 12 16.77 -4.64 -0.77
CA ARG A 12 16.12 -5.96 -0.92
C ARG A 12 15.09 -5.96 -2.05
N ILE A 13 14.39 -4.84 -2.25
CA ILE A 13 13.51 -4.63 -3.40
C ILE A 13 14.32 -4.74 -4.69
N GLN A 14 15.41 -3.98 -4.82
CA GLN A 14 16.27 -4.04 -6.00
C GLN A 14 16.81 -5.45 -6.25
N MET A 15 17.31 -6.11 -5.20
CA MET A 15 17.77 -7.50 -5.33
C MET A 15 16.67 -8.45 -5.80
N ALA A 16 15.45 -8.29 -5.30
CA ALA A 16 14.32 -9.14 -5.67
C ALA A 16 13.83 -8.84 -7.11
N VAL A 17 13.96 -7.60 -7.58
CA VAL A 17 13.78 -7.20 -8.99
C VAL A 17 14.82 -7.91 -9.86
N ASP A 18 16.10 -7.79 -9.54
CA ASP A 18 17.21 -8.35 -10.32
C ASP A 18 17.09 -9.87 -10.44
N LYS A 19 16.67 -10.53 -9.34
CA LYS A 19 16.45 -11.98 -9.27
C LYS A 19 15.06 -12.42 -9.74
N ARG A 20 14.20 -11.50 -10.18
CA ARG A 20 12.81 -11.77 -10.61
C ARG A 20 12.03 -12.63 -9.61
N SER A 21 12.22 -12.39 -8.31
CA SER A 21 11.72 -13.26 -7.24
C SER A 21 10.26 -12.99 -6.87
N CYS A 22 9.73 -11.80 -7.18
CA CYS A 22 8.31 -11.47 -7.15
C CYS A 22 8.03 -10.30 -8.12
N TYR A 23 6.80 -9.78 -8.12
CA TYR A 23 6.38 -8.67 -9.00
C TYR A 23 5.43 -7.68 -8.28
N CYS A 24 5.32 -7.79 -6.96
CA CYS A 24 4.47 -6.93 -6.16
C CYS A 24 5.11 -6.72 -4.79
N LEU A 25 5.31 -5.47 -4.40
CA LEU A 25 5.77 -5.06 -3.08
C LEU A 25 4.61 -5.04 -2.09
N LEU A 26 4.75 -5.68 -0.93
CA LEU A 26 3.90 -5.38 0.23
C LEU A 26 4.52 -4.19 0.96
N LEU A 27 3.93 -3.01 0.81
CA LEU A 27 4.44 -1.77 1.39
C LEU A 27 3.91 -1.63 2.83
N LYS A 28 4.84 -1.64 3.78
CA LYS A 28 4.59 -1.53 5.21
C LYS A 28 5.36 -0.33 5.74
N VAL A 29 4.70 0.81 5.90
CA VAL A 29 5.34 2.11 6.21
C VAL A 29 6.20 2.05 7.48
N HIS A 30 5.74 1.34 8.51
CA HIS A 30 6.45 1.15 9.78
C HIS A 30 7.69 0.22 9.69
N GLN A 31 7.90 -0.49 8.57
CA GLN A 31 9.15 -1.27 8.36
C GLN A 31 10.30 -0.39 7.85
N ILE A 32 10.01 0.85 7.44
CA ILE A 32 10.98 1.80 6.94
C ILE A 32 10.93 3.08 7.79
N VAL A 33 11.99 3.87 7.78
CA VAL A 33 12.20 4.93 8.77
C VAL A 33 11.26 6.12 8.57
N SER A 34 10.81 6.39 7.34
CA SER A 34 10.02 7.59 7.03
C SER A 34 8.99 7.39 5.91
N VAL A 35 8.00 8.29 5.87
CA VAL A 35 7.04 8.41 4.76
C VAL A 35 7.76 8.64 3.43
N THR A 36 8.79 9.48 3.43
CA THR A 36 9.63 9.74 2.25
C THR A 36 10.24 8.46 1.70
N GLU A 37 10.81 7.61 2.56
CA GLU A 37 11.40 6.35 2.12
C GLU A 37 10.35 5.31 1.70
N ALA A 38 9.15 5.34 2.29
CA ALA A 38 8.04 4.51 1.83
C ALA A 38 7.61 4.90 0.40
N ILE A 39 7.52 6.21 0.11
CA ILE A 39 7.25 6.73 -1.24
C ILE A 39 8.37 6.34 -2.21
N ILE A 40 9.65 6.46 -1.81
CA ILE A 40 10.79 6.03 -2.63
C ILE A 40 10.70 4.52 -2.92
N SER A 41 10.35 3.71 -1.93
CA SER A 41 10.22 2.25 -2.09
C SER A 41 9.07 1.87 -3.03
N HIS A 42 7.92 2.58 -2.93
CA HIS A 42 6.82 2.45 -3.87
C HIS A 42 7.25 2.83 -5.30
N ASN A 43 7.93 3.97 -5.46
CA ASN A 43 8.40 4.44 -6.77
C ASN A 43 9.44 3.50 -7.38
N LEU A 44 10.30 2.90 -6.57
CA LEU A 44 11.26 1.89 -7.01
C LEU A 44 10.56 0.62 -7.51
N ALA A 45 9.50 0.17 -6.82
CA ALA A 45 8.70 -0.94 -7.31
C ALA A 45 8.01 -0.56 -8.63
N LYS A 46 7.36 0.61 -8.68
CA LYS A 46 6.62 1.10 -9.85
C LYS A 46 7.53 1.26 -11.09
N SER A 47 8.73 1.81 -10.94
CA SER A 47 9.69 1.97 -12.04
C SER A 47 10.18 0.64 -12.62
N ASN A 48 10.14 -0.43 -11.83
CA ASN A 48 10.45 -1.80 -12.25
C ASN A 48 9.20 -2.59 -12.66
N VAL A 49 8.09 -1.90 -12.97
CA VAL A 49 6.82 -2.51 -13.40
C VAL A 49 6.25 -3.49 -12.35
N TRP A 50 6.59 -3.28 -11.07
CA TRP A 50 5.97 -4.01 -9.98
C TRP A 50 4.73 -3.29 -9.47
N PHE A 51 3.81 -4.09 -8.95
CA PHE A 51 2.65 -3.58 -8.22
C PHE A 51 3.03 -3.23 -6.80
N THR A 52 2.24 -2.37 -6.17
CA THR A 52 2.34 -2.13 -4.74
C THR A 52 1.02 -2.50 -4.09
N MET A 53 1.11 -3.22 -2.99
CA MET A 53 0.00 -3.50 -2.10
C MET A 53 0.32 -2.90 -0.76
N LEU A 54 -0.50 -1.95 -0.30
CA LEU A 54 -0.27 -1.33 0.99
C LEU A 54 -0.75 -2.26 2.10
N SER A 55 -0.12 -2.23 3.28
CA SER A 55 -0.44 -3.17 4.36
C SER A 55 -0.40 -2.54 5.74
N HIS A 56 -1.39 -2.94 6.54
CA HIS A 56 -1.44 -2.75 7.99
C HIS A 56 -0.39 -3.59 8.75
N ARG A 57 -0.40 -3.47 10.09
CA ARG A 57 0.30 -4.39 11.02
C ARG A 57 -0.62 -5.11 11.97
N ILE A 58 -0.24 -6.33 12.34
CA ILE A 58 -1.00 -7.15 13.30
C ILE A 58 -1.33 -6.39 14.59
N GLY A 59 -0.36 -5.63 15.13
CA GLY A 59 -0.63 -4.60 16.13
C GLY A 59 -0.79 -3.25 15.44
N ASP A 60 -1.99 -2.68 15.50
CA ASP A 60 -2.35 -1.42 14.84
C ASP A 60 -3.06 -0.49 15.81
N SER A 61 -3.25 0.76 15.39
CA SER A 61 -4.01 1.77 16.12
C SER A 61 -5.23 2.24 15.33
N GLU A 62 -6.03 3.14 15.91
CA GLU A 62 -7.13 3.81 15.20
C GLU A 62 -6.66 4.88 14.21
N ASP A 63 -5.35 5.04 14.03
CA ASP A 63 -4.79 5.92 13.02
C ASP A 63 -5.07 5.36 11.62
N ALA A 64 -5.79 6.14 10.82
CA ALA A 64 -6.16 5.78 9.46
C ALA A 64 -5.17 6.29 8.39
N PHE A 65 -3.96 6.72 8.77
CA PHE A 65 -2.94 7.27 7.88
C PHE A 65 -2.69 6.43 6.62
N ILE A 66 -2.68 5.10 6.75
CA ILE A 66 -2.42 4.22 5.62
C ILE A 66 -3.55 4.25 4.57
N ALA A 67 -4.76 4.65 4.94
CA ALA A 67 -5.86 4.83 4.01
C ALA A 67 -5.62 6.02 3.07
N ASP A 68 -5.23 7.17 3.63
CA ASP A 68 -4.86 8.36 2.85
C ASP A 68 -3.62 8.10 1.98
N LEU A 69 -2.60 7.43 2.53
CA LEU A 69 -1.40 7.06 1.78
C LEU A 69 -1.72 6.11 0.62
N PHE A 70 -2.64 5.16 0.82
CA PHE A 70 -3.10 4.25 -0.22
C PHE A 70 -3.67 4.98 -1.44
N VAL A 71 -4.54 5.98 -1.19
CA VAL A 71 -5.16 6.80 -2.25
C VAL A 71 -4.11 7.70 -2.89
N GLY A 72 -3.30 8.40 -2.09
CA GLY A 72 -2.26 9.31 -2.59
C GLY A 72 -1.21 8.62 -3.46
N LEU A 73 -0.83 7.39 -3.13
CA LEU A 73 0.09 6.58 -3.94
C LEU A 73 -0.60 5.87 -5.12
N SER A 74 -1.94 5.88 -5.18
CA SER A 74 -2.72 5.18 -6.22
C SER A 74 -2.29 3.72 -6.38
N THR A 75 -2.16 2.99 -5.27
CA THR A 75 -1.64 1.61 -5.29
C THR A 75 -2.65 0.57 -5.78
N GLY A 76 -3.95 0.86 -5.68
CA GLY A 76 -5.05 0.04 -6.23
C GLY A 76 -5.44 -1.17 -5.39
N GLN A 77 -4.59 -1.63 -4.47
CA GLN A 77 -4.86 -2.73 -3.53
C GLN A 77 -4.26 -2.49 -2.13
N ILE A 78 -5.01 -2.84 -1.09
CA ILE A 78 -4.58 -2.76 0.32
C ILE A 78 -5.03 -3.98 1.11
N ILE A 79 -4.22 -4.41 2.08
CA ILE A 79 -4.64 -5.34 3.13
C ILE A 79 -4.70 -4.55 4.45
N THR A 80 -5.91 -4.32 4.97
CA THR A 80 -6.11 -3.62 6.26
C THR A 80 -6.95 -4.41 7.28
N GLY A 81 -6.86 -5.74 7.20
CA GLY A 81 -7.49 -6.67 8.15
C GLY A 81 -8.96 -6.95 7.85
N ALA A 82 -9.61 -7.76 8.69
CA ALA A 82 -11.03 -8.08 8.54
C ALA A 82 -11.91 -6.84 8.81
N PRO A 83 -13.17 -6.79 8.33
CA PRO A 83 -14.13 -5.75 8.67
C PRO A 83 -14.67 -5.93 10.10
N CYS A 84 -13.76 -6.06 11.06
CA CYS A 84 -14.03 -6.18 12.48
C CYS A 84 -12.86 -5.57 13.25
N ARG A 85 -13.12 -5.14 14.49
CA ARG A 85 -12.19 -4.41 15.37
C ARG A 85 -11.92 -2.96 14.89
N ALA A 86 -11.92 -2.01 15.82
CA ALA A 86 -11.98 -0.59 15.52
C ALA A 86 -10.74 -0.10 14.73
N GLU A 87 -9.56 -0.62 15.03
CA GLU A 87 -8.31 -0.28 14.35
C GLU A 87 -8.31 -0.66 12.86
N ARG A 88 -9.10 -1.68 12.48
CA ARG A 88 -9.28 -2.09 11.07
C ARG A 88 -10.33 -1.21 10.40
N LEU A 89 -11.46 -1.05 11.09
CA LEU A 89 -12.57 -0.23 10.60
C LEU A 89 -12.20 1.24 10.45
N ALA A 90 -11.25 1.77 11.23
CA ALA A 90 -10.75 3.13 11.08
C ALA A 90 -10.29 3.41 9.63
N ASN A 91 -9.50 2.48 9.07
CA ASN A 91 -9.02 2.58 7.69
C ASN A 91 -10.15 2.40 6.65
N TYR A 92 -11.04 1.42 6.85
CA TYR A 92 -12.19 1.22 5.94
C TYR A 92 -13.13 2.43 5.91
N ASN A 93 -13.45 2.99 7.08
CA ASN A 93 -14.29 4.17 7.20
C ASN A 93 -13.61 5.40 6.59
N GLN A 94 -12.28 5.50 6.70
CA GLN A 94 -11.53 6.56 6.06
C GLN A 94 -11.58 6.46 4.52
N PHE A 95 -11.58 5.26 3.94
CA PHE A 95 -11.81 5.10 2.50
C PHE A 95 -13.17 5.63 2.06
N LEU A 96 -14.24 5.32 2.81
CA LEU A 96 -15.58 5.82 2.50
C LEU A 96 -15.63 7.35 2.54
N ARG A 97 -14.99 7.97 3.54
CA ARG A 97 -14.88 9.44 3.62
C ARG A 97 -14.08 10.03 2.47
N ILE A 98 -12.96 9.42 2.09
CA ILE A 98 -12.14 9.89 0.96
C ILE A 98 -12.91 9.76 -0.36
N GLU A 99 -13.63 8.65 -0.56
CA GLU A 99 -14.49 8.45 -1.73
C GLU A 99 -15.60 9.50 -1.79
N GLU A 100 -16.29 9.75 -0.68
CA GLU A 100 -17.30 10.81 -0.57
C GLU A 100 -16.71 12.19 -0.88
N LEU A 101 -15.53 12.50 -0.33
CA LEU A 101 -14.83 13.77 -0.54
C LEU A 101 -14.43 13.98 -2.02
N LEU A 102 -13.94 12.93 -2.68
CA LEU A 102 -13.54 12.99 -4.09
C LEU A 102 -14.74 12.99 -5.04
N GLY A 103 -15.89 12.46 -4.62
CA GLY A 103 -17.13 12.41 -5.39
C GLY A 103 -16.90 11.80 -6.77
N SER A 104 -17.30 12.51 -7.84
CA SER A 104 -17.14 12.03 -9.22
C SER A 104 -15.69 11.90 -9.69
N ALA A 105 -14.72 12.44 -8.96
CA ALA A 105 -13.30 12.26 -9.26
C ALA A 105 -12.74 10.92 -8.76
N ALA A 106 -13.44 10.23 -7.85
CA ALA A 106 -13.03 8.94 -7.33
C ALA A 106 -13.11 7.86 -8.42
N LYS A 107 -12.12 6.97 -8.44
CA LYS A 107 -12.11 5.77 -9.29
C LYS A 107 -11.81 4.54 -8.46
N TYR A 108 -12.74 3.60 -8.45
CA TYR A 108 -12.52 2.28 -7.89
C TYR A 108 -11.65 1.43 -8.83
N ALA A 109 -10.55 0.87 -8.32
CA ALA A 109 -9.60 0.14 -9.15
C ALA A 109 -10.19 -1.16 -9.74
N GLY A 110 -11.11 -1.84 -9.03
CA GLY A 110 -11.79 -3.04 -9.50
C GLY A 110 -10.85 -4.13 -10.02
N MET A 111 -11.12 -4.66 -11.22
CA MET A 111 -10.26 -5.67 -11.87
C MET A 111 -8.87 -5.12 -12.24
N ASN A 112 -8.73 -3.80 -12.31
CA ASN A 112 -7.47 -3.12 -12.61
C ASN A 112 -6.65 -2.82 -11.34
N PHE A 113 -6.91 -3.50 -10.21
CA PHE A 113 -6.19 -3.26 -8.94
C PHE A 113 -4.66 -3.32 -9.03
N ARG A 114 -4.10 -3.97 -10.06
CA ARG A 114 -2.66 -4.02 -10.32
C ARG A 114 -2.15 -2.81 -11.11
N HIS A 115 -3.02 -2.18 -11.89
CA HIS A 115 -2.77 -1.02 -12.75
C HIS A 115 -3.93 -0.01 -12.65
N PRO A 116 -4.13 0.61 -11.49
CA PRO A 116 -5.33 1.42 -11.24
C PRO A 116 -5.38 2.70 -12.08
N ILE A 117 -4.22 3.31 -12.37
CA ILE A 117 -4.03 4.54 -13.18
C ILE A 117 -2.62 4.54 -13.80
#